data_AF-A0A8D0FZ25-F1
#
_entry.id   AF-A0A8D0FZ25-F1
#
_cell.length_a   1.000
_cell.length_b   1.000
_cell.length_c   1.000
_cell.angle_alpha   90.00
_cell.angle_beta   90.00
_cell.angle_gamma   90.00
#
_symmetry.space_group_name_H-M   'P 1'
#
loop_
_entity.id
_entity.type
_entity.pdbx_description
1 polymer ?
#
loop_
_entity_poly.entity_id
_entity_poly.type
_entity_poly.pdbx_seq_one_letter_code
_entity_poly.pdbx_strand_id
1 'polypeptide(L)'
;MAEDPQRNFRSVYYEKVGFRGVEEKKSLEILLKDDRLDIEKLCTFSQRFPLPSMYRTLVWKVLLGIIPPHHESHALVMKSRKEQYRDVYHALQVIRFIKDSTPQVEIFLRVHQLELGKLPHNPSFLLVKDEIFLAIAKAMEEMVEDTIDCYWLVSCFVNQLNNKYKDSLPQLPKILEQYLNLEDSRLLAHLKACSAMSKLPYNLWFKKCFAGCLPESSLQRVWDKVISGSCKIIVFVAVEILLTFKMKIIALNSAEKITQFLENIPQDNTDAIVSKAIDLWHKHCGTPVHSV
;
A
#
# COMPACT_ATOMS: atom_id res chain seq x y z
N MET A 1 15.19 40.15 8.14
CA MET A 1 16.55 40.21 7.59
C MET A 1 16.90 38.84 7.04
N ALA A 2 17.17 38.80 5.73
CA ALA A 2 17.77 37.75 4.90
C ALA A 2 17.52 36.27 5.29
N GLU A 3 16.67 35.61 4.51
CA GLU A 3 16.66 34.16 4.36
C GLU A 3 18.03 33.68 3.86
N ASP A 4 18.59 32.68 4.54
CA ASP A 4 19.92 32.11 4.27
C ASP A 4 19.96 31.41 2.88
N PRO A 5 20.82 31.85 1.94
CA PRO A 5 20.95 31.25 0.61
C PRO A 5 21.65 29.88 0.61
N GLN A 6 22.11 29.36 1.75
CA GLN A 6 22.81 28.08 1.83
C GLN A 6 21.90 26.84 1.84
N ARG A 7 20.58 27.01 1.99
CA ARG A 7 19.63 25.91 1.81
C ARG A 7 19.62 25.49 0.34
N ASN A 8 20.19 24.32 0.05
CA ASN A 8 20.05 23.54 -1.19
C ASN A 8 21.11 23.60 -2.31
N PHE A 9 22.34 24.06 -2.09
CA PHE A 9 23.41 23.73 -3.06
C PHE A 9 23.73 22.22 -3.07
N ARG A 10 23.72 21.59 -1.88
CA ARG A 10 24.05 20.16 -1.72
C ARG A 10 22.93 19.24 -2.22
N SER A 11 21.68 19.48 -1.88
CA SER A 11 20.54 18.70 -2.37
C SER A 11 20.39 18.78 -3.89
N VAL A 12 20.53 19.98 -4.49
CA VAL A 12 20.53 20.16 -5.95
C VAL A 12 21.70 19.43 -6.60
N TYR A 13 22.89 19.42 -5.97
CA TYR A 13 24.03 18.64 -6.46
C TYR A 13 23.75 17.14 -6.40
N TYR A 14 23.28 16.62 -5.27
CA TYR A 14 22.93 15.21 -5.12
C TYR A 14 21.83 14.78 -6.10
N GLU A 15 20.83 15.63 -6.33
CA GLU A 15 19.77 15.38 -7.31
C GLU A 15 20.31 15.34 -8.75
N LYS A 16 21.26 16.23 -9.10
CA LYS A 16 21.93 16.24 -10.40
C LYS A 16 22.87 15.05 -10.62
N VAL A 17 23.51 14.53 -9.57
CA VAL A 17 24.41 13.37 -9.65
C VAL A 17 23.72 12.02 -9.40
N GLY A 18 22.39 11.99 -9.32
CA GLY A 18 21.59 10.76 -9.21
C GLY A 18 21.37 10.23 -7.79
N PHE A 19 21.85 10.94 -6.77
CA PHE A 19 21.63 10.62 -5.35
C PHE A 19 20.38 11.33 -4.81
N ARG A 20 19.19 10.94 -5.30
CA ARG A 20 17.92 11.40 -4.71
C ARG A 20 17.71 10.73 -3.35
N GLY A 21 17.13 11.41 -2.36
CA GLY A 21 16.71 10.78 -1.11
C GLY A 21 17.72 10.83 0.05
N VAL A 22 18.91 11.42 -0.11
CA VAL A 22 19.97 11.38 0.92
C VAL A 22 19.59 12.23 2.15
N GLU A 23 19.00 13.39 1.94
CA GLU A 23 18.57 14.27 3.04
C GLU A 23 17.30 13.72 3.71
N GLU A 24 16.41 13.11 2.94
CA GLU A 24 15.21 12.42 3.41
C GLU A 24 15.59 11.22 4.29
N LYS A 25 16.55 10.40 3.87
CA LYS A 25 17.06 9.27 4.67
C LYS A 25 17.63 9.75 6.00
N LYS A 26 18.49 10.77 5.98
CA LYS A 26 19.05 11.36 7.21
C LYS A 26 17.97 11.92 8.13
N SER A 27 16.94 12.54 7.55
CA SER A 27 15.82 13.09 8.32
C SER A 27 15.03 11.97 9.00
N LEU A 28 14.77 10.85 8.30
CA LEU A 28 14.16 9.68 8.92
C LEU A 28 15.04 9.06 10.00
N GLU A 29 16.35 8.95 9.77
CA GLU A 29 17.29 8.44 10.78
C GLU A 29 17.30 9.28 12.06
N ILE A 30 17.06 10.60 11.96
CA ILE A 30 16.89 11.46 13.14
C ILE A 30 15.62 11.07 13.90
N LEU A 31 14.48 10.91 13.21
CA LEU A 31 13.22 10.47 13.83
C LEU A 31 13.31 9.08 14.48
N LEU A 32 14.12 8.19 13.90
CA LEU A 32 14.29 6.82 14.39
C LEU A 32 15.26 6.69 15.56
N LYS A 33 15.99 7.77 15.92
CA LYS A 33 16.91 7.80 17.07
C LYS A 33 16.23 8.12 18.39
N ASP A 34 15.00 8.63 18.37
CA ASP A 34 14.26 8.96 19.58
C ASP A 34 13.93 7.67 20.37
N ASP A 35 14.15 7.66 21.68
CA ASP A 35 13.83 6.52 22.56
C ASP A 35 12.36 6.09 22.43
N ARG A 36 11.49 7.08 22.24
CA ARG A 36 10.08 6.93 21.90
C ARG A 36 9.82 7.57 20.55
N LEU A 37 9.53 6.74 19.56
CA LEU A 37 9.22 7.16 18.19
C LEU A 37 7.95 8.02 18.13
N ASP A 38 8.05 9.16 17.46
CA ASP A 38 6.93 10.04 17.17
C ASP A 38 6.12 9.52 15.97
N ILE A 39 4.99 8.87 16.26
CA ILE A 39 4.10 8.27 15.26
C ILE A 39 3.55 9.32 14.28
N GLU A 40 3.29 10.55 14.75
CA GLU A 40 2.72 11.62 13.91
C GLU A 40 3.77 12.14 12.92
N LYS A 41 5.01 12.33 13.38
CA LYS A 41 6.13 12.68 12.49
C LYS A 41 6.42 11.55 11.50
N LEU A 42 6.41 10.28 11.92
CA LEU A 42 6.59 9.15 11.01
C LEU A 42 5.48 9.05 9.97
N CYS A 43 4.21 9.30 10.36
CA CYS A 43 3.10 9.40 9.41
C CYS A 43 3.35 10.52 8.40
N THR A 44 3.65 11.72 8.89
CA THR A 44 3.89 12.92 8.06
C THR A 44 5.05 12.71 7.08
N PHE A 45 6.16 12.14 7.56
CA PHE A 45 7.30 11.76 6.74
C PHE A 45 6.88 10.76 5.64
N SER A 46 6.20 9.68 6.03
CA SER A 46 5.77 8.63 5.11
C SER A 46 4.73 9.13 4.10
N GLN A 47 3.92 10.13 4.44
CA GLN A 47 2.99 10.77 3.52
C GLN A 47 3.73 11.65 2.50
N ARG A 48 4.81 12.32 2.90
CA ARG A 48 5.56 13.24 2.04
C ARG A 48 6.61 12.54 1.17
N PHE A 49 7.38 11.61 1.74
CA PHE A 49 8.53 10.98 1.08
C PHE A 49 8.35 9.46 0.96
N PRO A 50 8.97 8.82 -0.04
CA PRO A 50 9.06 7.35 -0.06
C PRO A 50 9.99 6.87 1.06
N LEU A 51 9.66 5.72 1.67
CA LEU A 51 10.53 5.17 2.72
C LEU A 51 11.82 4.59 2.12
N PRO A 52 13.00 4.80 2.73
CA PRO A 52 14.18 4.03 2.38
C PRO A 52 13.95 2.54 2.66
N SER A 53 14.35 1.67 1.74
CA SER A 53 14.03 0.23 1.81
C SER A 53 14.44 -0.43 3.13
N MET A 54 15.62 -0.08 3.65
CA MET A 54 16.14 -0.62 4.92
C MET A 54 15.29 -0.27 6.16
N TYR A 55 14.48 0.78 6.10
CA TYR A 55 13.64 1.23 7.22
C TYR A 55 12.15 0.96 7.01
N ARG A 56 11.74 0.53 5.81
CA ARG A 56 10.32 0.34 5.45
C ARG A 56 9.61 -0.60 6.41
N THR A 57 10.13 -1.80 6.60
CA THR A 57 9.52 -2.81 7.49
C THR A 57 9.41 -2.30 8.93
N LEU A 58 10.45 -1.63 9.45
CA LEU A 58 10.42 -1.05 10.79
C LEU A 58 9.31 0.00 10.92
N VAL A 59 9.28 0.97 10.02
CA VAL A 59 8.29 2.07 10.04
C VAL A 59 6.89 1.51 9.87
N TRP A 60 6.66 0.58 8.95
CA TRP A 60 5.34 -0.05 8.79
C TRP A 60 4.89 -0.78 10.05
N LYS A 61 5.78 -1.53 10.73
CA LYS A 61 5.44 -2.20 11.98
C LYS A 61 5.03 -1.23 13.08
N VAL A 62 5.72 -0.09 13.17
CA VAL A 62 5.38 0.98 14.13
C VAL A 62 4.03 1.62 13.78
N LEU A 63 3.83 2.02 12.53
CA LEU A 63 2.61 2.71 12.09
C LEU A 63 1.35 1.82 12.11
N LEU A 64 1.51 0.51 11.91
CA LEU A 64 0.42 -0.47 12.03
C LEU A 64 0.20 -0.95 13.47
N GLY A 65 1.02 -0.51 14.43
CA GLY A 65 0.91 -0.89 15.84
C GLY A 65 1.29 -2.35 16.12
N ILE A 66 2.10 -2.97 15.24
CA ILE A 66 2.66 -4.31 15.47
C ILE A 66 3.69 -4.26 16.60
N ILE A 67 4.51 -3.20 16.60
CA ILE A 67 5.44 -2.85 17.67
C ILE A 67 5.12 -1.47 18.25
N PRO A 68 5.39 -1.23 19.53
CA PRO A 68 5.12 0.04 20.19
C PRO A 68 6.11 1.14 19.75
N PRO A 69 5.83 2.43 20.04
CA PRO A 69 6.76 3.51 19.76
C PRO A 69 8.05 3.45 20.59
N HIS A 70 8.07 2.76 21.73
CA HIS A 70 9.25 2.65 22.59
C HIS A 70 10.21 1.59 22.06
N HIS A 71 11.42 2.01 21.66
CA HIS A 71 12.42 1.15 21.01
C HIS A 71 12.80 -0.06 21.88
N GLU A 72 12.98 0.14 23.18
CA GLU A 72 13.45 -0.89 24.12
C GLU A 72 12.50 -2.11 24.16
N SER A 73 11.22 -1.88 23.91
CA SER A 73 10.18 -2.92 23.94
C SER A 73 10.07 -3.71 22.64
N HIS A 74 10.73 -3.29 21.55
CA HIS A 74 10.58 -3.91 20.23
C HIS A 74 10.95 -5.40 20.24
N ALA A 75 12.10 -5.74 20.83
CA ALA A 75 12.58 -7.12 20.88
C ALA A 75 11.64 -8.03 21.68
N LEU A 76 11.14 -7.55 22.82
CA LEU A 76 10.20 -8.28 23.66
C LEU A 76 8.87 -8.51 22.94
N VAL A 77 8.30 -7.46 22.36
CA VAL A 77 7.02 -7.57 21.63
C VAL A 77 7.15 -8.50 20.42
N MET A 78 8.24 -8.38 19.65
CA MET A 78 8.46 -9.27 18.50
C MET A 78 8.69 -10.72 18.91
N LYS A 79 9.29 -10.98 20.07
CA LYS A 79 9.38 -12.33 20.64
C LYS A 79 7.99 -12.91 20.89
N SER A 80 7.10 -12.18 21.56
CA SER A 80 5.73 -12.63 21.81
C SER A 80 4.93 -12.81 20.52
N ARG A 81 5.09 -11.92 19.54
CA ARG A 81 4.46 -12.03 18.21
C ARG A 81 4.91 -13.29 17.45
N LYS A 82 6.17 -13.67 17.60
CA LYS A 82 6.74 -14.89 17.02
C LYS A 82 6.22 -16.15 17.71
N GLU A 83 6.10 -16.13 19.04
CA GLU A 83 5.51 -17.21 19.82
C GLU A 83 4.04 -17.42 19.43
N GLN A 84 3.25 -16.34 19.40
CA GLN A 84 1.85 -16.37 18.96
C GLN A 84 1.69 -16.99 17.57
N TYR A 85 2.48 -16.55 16.58
CA TYR A 85 2.42 -17.11 15.24
C TYR A 85 2.73 -18.62 15.24
N ARG A 86 3.76 -19.04 15.99
CA ARG A 86 4.17 -20.45 16.09
C ARG A 86 3.09 -21.32 16.73
N ASP A 87 2.43 -20.83 17.78
CA ASP A 87 1.37 -21.56 18.46
C ASP A 87 0.18 -21.81 17.52
N VAL A 88 -0.25 -20.78 16.79
CA VAL A 88 -1.35 -20.89 15.83
C VAL A 88 -0.96 -21.77 14.63
N TYR A 89 0.25 -21.60 14.10
CA TYR A 89 0.80 -22.45 13.04
C TYR A 89 0.82 -23.91 13.46
N HIS A 90 1.32 -24.21 14.66
CA HIS A 90 1.38 -25.57 15.19
C HIS A 90 -0.03 -26.15 15.38
N ALA A 91 -0.97 -25.38 15.92
CA ALA A 91 -2.36 -25.80 16.04
C ALA A 91 -2.97 -26.20 14.68
N LEU A 92 -2.70 -25.41 13.62
CA LEU A 92 -3.14 -25.72 12.25
C LEU A 92 -2.51 -27.00 11.70
N GLN A 93 -1.25 -27.30 12.04
CA GLN A 93 -0.61 -28.57 11.69
C GLN A 93 -1.25 -29.75 12.43
N VAL A 94 -1.50 -29.61 13.74
CA VAL A 94 -2.10 -30.66 14.58
C VAL A 94 -3.49 -31.05 14.08
N ILE A 95 -4.32 -30.07 13.71
CA ILE A 95 -5.65 -30.32 13.13
C ILE A 95 -5.60 -30.62 11.62
N ARG A 96 -4.40 -30.73 11.03
CA ARG A 96 -4.14 -31.08 9.63
C ARG A 96 -4.76 -30.12 8.61
N PHE A 97 -4.90 -28.85 8.99
CA PHE A 97 -5.40 -27.80 8.10
C PHE A 97 -4.32 -27.30 7.13
N ILE A 98 -3.07 -27.37 7.55
CA ILE A 98 -1.90 -27.06 6.72
C ILE A 98 -0.97 -28.28 6.68
N LYS A 99 -0.14 -28.33 5.63
CA LYS A 99 0.89 -29.35 5.41
C LYS A 99 2.19 -28.65 5.00
N ASP A 100 3.29 -29.39 4.98
CA ASP A 100 4.59 -28.83 4.57
C ASP A 100 4.59 -28.33 3.12
N SER A 101 3.68 -28.84 2.28
CA SER A 101 3.49 -28.39 0.89
C SER A 101 2.54 -27.20 0.74
N THR A 102 1.93 -26.70 1.82
CA THR A 102 0.98 -25.58 1.75
C THR A 102 1.72 -24.29 1.44
N PRO A 103 1.33 -23.51 0.42
CA PRO A 103 1.97 -22.24 0.10
C PRO A 103 1.93 -21.27 1.28
N GLN A 104 3.00 -20.51 1.48
CA GLN A 104 3.18 -19.62 2.63
C GLN A 104 2.05 -18.58 2.77
N VAL A 105 1.59 -17.99 1.67
CA VAL A 105 0.45 -17.05 1.67
C VAL A 105 -0.88 -17.69 2.10
N GLU A 106 -1.08 -18.98 1.82
CA GLU A 106 -2.25 -19.71 2.31
C GLU A 106 -2.11 -20.00 3.79
N ILE A 107 -0.90 -20.30 4.28
CA ILE A 107 -0.63 -20.44 5.71
C ILE A 107 -0.99 -19.13 6.43
N PHE A 108 -0.56 -17.98 5.91
CA PHE A 108 -0.95 -16.68 6.48
C PHE A 108 -2.47 -16.50 6.58
N LEU A 109 -3.21 -16.87 5.52
CA LEU A 109 -4.67 -16.82 5.55
C LEU A 109 -5.23 -17.72 6.65
N ARG A 110 -4.72 -18.95 6.81
CA ARG A 110 -5.23 -19.89 7.82
C ARG A 110 -4.92 -19.46 9.24
N VAL A 111 -3.72 -18.95 9.48
CA VAL A 111 -3.34 -18.36 10.77
C VAL A 111 -4.29 -17.21 11.10
N HIS A 112 -4.50 -16.29 10.16
CA HIS A 112 -5.40 -15.15 10.34
C HIS A 112 -6.86 -15.58 10.61
N GLN A 113 -7.37 -16.58 9.87
CA GLN A 113 -8.72 -17.11 10.06
C GLN A 113 -8.88 -17.75 11.44
N LEU A 114 -7.88 -18.52 11.91
CA LEU A 114 -7.92 -19.15 13.23
C LEU A 114 -7.87 -18.10 14.35
N GLU A 115 -6.99 -17.10 14.24
CA GLU A 115 -6.91 -16.00 15.23
C GLU A 115 -8.22 -15.23 15.36
N LEU A 116 -8.96 -15.07 14.26
CA LEU A 116 -10.27 -14.40 14.27
C LEU A 116 -11.44 -15.32 14.68
N GLY A 117 -11.19 -16.61 14.95
CA GLY A 117 -12.23 -17.60 15.24
C GLY A 117 -13.13 -17.89 14.02
N LYS A 118 -12.60 -17.74 12.81
CA LYS A 118 -13.31 -17.88 11.52
C LYS A 118 -12.70 -18.95 10.62
N LEU A 119 -11.96 -19.90 11.20
CA LEU A 119 -11.41 -21.02 10.44
C LEU A 119 -12.55 -21.83 9.81
N PRO A 120 -12.58 -22.01 8.49
CA PRO A 120 -13.66 -22.75 7.84
C PRO A 120 -13.58 -24.24 8.20
N HIS A 121 -14.70 -24.96 8.11
CA HIS A 121 -14.74 -26.39 8.36
C HIS A 121 -13.99 -27.18 7.26
N ASN A 122 -14.03 -26.69 6.02
CA ASN A 122 -13.34 -27.28 4.88
C ASN A 122 -12.18 -26.38 4.44
N PRO A 123 -10.92 -26.88 4.41
CA PRO A 123 -9.76 -26.12 3.93
C PRO A 123 -9.90 -25.63 2.49
N SER A 124 -10.64 -26.36 1.64
CA SER A 124 -10.82 -25.99 0.22
C SER A 124 -11.82 -24.85 0.01
N PHE A 125 -12.53 -24.43 1.07
CA PHE A 125 -13.50 -23.36 0.98
C PHE A 125 -12.81 -21.99 1.07
N LEU A 126 -13.03 -21.15 0.05
CA LEU A 126 -12.51 -19.79 -0.05
C LEU A 126 -13.67 -18.81 -0.21
N LEU A 127 -13.66 -17.75 0.60
CA LEU A 127 -14.55 -16.60 0.48
C LEU A 127 -13.91 -15.51 -0.39
N VAL A 128 -14.72 -14.62 -0.96
CA VAL A 128 -14.21 -13.44 -1.71
C VAL A 128 -13.25 -12.58 -0.87
N LYS A 129 -13.45 -12.51 0.46
CA LYS A 129 -12.54 -11.80 1.37
C LYS A 129 -11.19 -12.48 1.49
N ASP A 130 -11.15 -13.81 1.34
CA ASP A 130 -9.92 -14.59 1.37
C ASP A 130 -9.08 -14.31 0.12
N GLU A 131 -9.70 -14.10 -1.05
CA GLU A 131 -8.98 -13.70 -2.26
C GLU A 131 -8.30 -12.33 -2.13
N ILE A 132 -8.94 -11.39 -1.41
CA ILE A 132 -8.36 -10.08 -1.14
C ILE A 132 -7.15 -10.22 -0.22
N PHE A 133 -7.30 -10.99 0.86
CA PHE A 133 -6.20 -11.30 1.79
C PHE A 133 -5.03 -11.95 1.05
N LEU A 134 -5.30 -12.98 0.23
CA LEU A 134 -4.28 -13.71 -0.53
C LEU A 134 -3.55 -12.82 -1.54
N ALA A 135 -4.27 -11.92 -2.22
CA ALA A 135 -3.64 -10.98 -3.15
C ALA A 135 -2.66 -10.04 -2.42
N ILE A 136 -3.09 -9.48 -1.28
CA ILE A 136 -2.24 -8.62 -0.44
C ILE A 136 -1.07 -9.42 0.13
N ALA A 137 -1.30 -10.66 0.57
CA ALA A 137 -0.27 -11.52 1.13
C ALA A 137 0.84 -11.83 0.12
N LYS A 138 0.47 -12.15 -1.12
CA LYS A 138 1.44 -12.39 -2.21
C LYS A 138 2.30 -11.15 -2.47
N ALA A 139 1.68 -9.98 -2.57
CA ALA A 139 2.43 -8.75 -2.78
C ALA A 139 3.32 -8.40 -1.57
N MET A 140 2.88 -8.65 -0.33
CA MET A 140 3.68 -8.38 0.86
C MET A 140 4.88 -9.34 0.99
N GLU A 141 4.73 -10.60 0.59
CA GLU A 141 5.79 -11.62 0.62
C GLU A 141 6.99 -11.23 -0.26
N GLU A 142 6.74 -10.59 -1.41
CA GLU A 142 7.81 -10.06 -2.27
C GLU A 142 8.47 -8.79 -1.70
N MET A 143 7.79 -8.07 -0.78
CA MET A 143 8.29 -6.84 -0.17
C MET A 143 9.03 -7.06 1.16
N VAL A 144 8.77 -8.17 1.85
CA VAL A 144 9.21 -8.41 3.23
C VAL A 144 9.79 -9.80 3.38
N GLU A 145 11.10 -9.86 3.63
CA GLU A 145 11.84 -11.13 3.71
C GLU A 145 11.49 -11.97 4.96
N ASP A 146 11.34 -11.35 6.13
CA ASP A 146 11.03 -12.09 7.36
C ASP A 146 9.56 -12.53 7.38
N THR A 147 9.35 -13.84 7.48
CA THR A 147 8.01 -14.46 7.44
C THR A 147 7.08 -13.98 8.56
N ILE A 148 7.62 -13.72 9.76
CA ILE A 148 6.82 -13.30 10.91
C ILE A 148 6.38 -11.85 10.72
N ASP A 149 7.32 -10.97 10.36
CA ASP A 149 7.02 -9.58 10.00
C ASP A 149 6.01 -9.52 8.85
N CYS A 150 6.20 -10.32 7.79
CA CYS A 150 5.27 -10.39 6.67
C CYS A 150 3.85 -10.77 7.11
N TYR A 151 3.69 -11.84 7.91
CA TYR A 151 2.37 -12.22 8.44
C TYR A 151 1.68 -11.09 9.18
N TRP A 152 2.39 -10.45 10.12
CA TRP A 152 1.82 -9.39 10.94
C TRP A 152 1.49 -8.15 10.10
N LEU A 153 2.34 -7.80 9.14
CA LEU A 153 2.10 -6.70 8.20
C LEU A 153 0.86 -6.96 7.35
N VAL A 154 0.70 -8.15 6.77
CA VAL A 154 -0.51 -8.52 6.01
C VAL A 154 -1.75 -8.42 6.90
N SER A 155 -1.72 -9.05 8.08
CA SER A 155 -2.85 -9.08 9.00
C SER A 155 -3.28 -7.69 9.44
N CYS A 156 -2.32 -6.84 9.84
CA CYS A 156 -2.60 -5.49 10.29
C CYS A 156 -3.00 -4.55 9.14
N PHE A 157 -2.42 -4.71 7.94
CA PHE A 157 -2.82 -3.94 6.77
C PHE A 157 -4.26 -4.25 6.37
N VAL A 158 -4.63 -5.53 6.24
CA VAL A 158 -6.01 -5.95 5.97
C VAL A 158 -6.97 -5.47 7.07
N ASN A 159 -6.55 -5.54 8.33
CA ASN A 159 -7.32 -5.01 9.45
C ASN A 159 -7.54 -3.49 9.34
N GLN A 160 -6.54 -2.74 8.89
CA GLN A 160 -6.66 -1.29 8.64
C GLN A 160 -7.70 -1.01 7.54
N LEU A 161 -7.67 -1.76 6.43
CA LEU A 161 -8.68 -1.64 5.36
C LEU A 161 -10.10 -1.91 5.88
N ASN A 162 -10.26 -2.97 6.68
CA ASN A 162 -11.58 -3.43 7.16
C ASN A 162 -12.16 -2.61 8.31
N ASN A 163 -11.32 -1.87 9.04
CA ASN A 163 -11.76 -1.07 10.19
C ASN A 163 -11.56 0.42 9.93
N LYS A 164 -10.32 0.89 9.86
CA LYS A 164 -9.99 2.33 9.71
C LYS A 164 -10.58 2.91 8.42
N TYR A 165 -10.59 2.16 7.33
CA TYR A 165 -11.09 2.63 6.03
C TYR A 165 -12.44 2.06 5.62
N LYS A 166 -13.14 1.37 6.52
CA LYS A 166 -14.42 0.70 6.25
C LYS A 166 -15.43 1.59 5.54
N ASP A 167 -15.58 2.83 6.01
CA ASP A 167 -16.56 3.79 5.48
C ASP A 167 -16.02 4.62 4.30
N SER A 168 -14.69 4.66 4.14
CA SER A 168 -14.02 5.42 3.08
C SER A 168 -13.88 4.63 1.79
N LEU A 169 -13.54 3.33 1.86
CA LEU A 169 -13.34 2.48 0.67
C LEU A 169 -14.55 2.44 -0.27
N PRO A 170 -15.81 2.33 0.20
CA PRO A 170 -16.98 2.35 -0.68
C PRO A 170 -17.18 3.69 -1.42
N GLN A 171 -16.60 4.78 -0.94
CA GLN A 171 -16.72 6.11 -1.53
C GLN A 171 -15.68 6.37 -2.63
N LEU A 172 -14.59 5.59 -2.68
CA LEU A 172 -13.48 5.81 -3.61
C LEU A 172 -13.89 5.82 -5.09
N PRO A 173 -14.83 4.99 -5.60
CA PRO A 173 -15.29 5.08 -6.99
C PRO A 173 -15.87 6.46 -7.35
N LYS A 174 -16.64 7.06 -6.43
CA LYS A 174 -17.21 8.40 -6.64
C LYS A 174 -16.12 9.47 -6.62
N ILE A 175 -15.14 9.33 -5.73
CA ILE A 175 -14.00 10.25 -5.62
C ILE A 175 -13.10 10.13 -6.87
N LEU A 176 -12.94 8.93 -7.43
CA LEU A 176 -12.25 8.71 -8.71
C LEU A 176 -12.94 9.44 -9.84
N GLU A 177 -14.26 9.31 -9.96
CA GLU A 177 -15.02 10.02 -10.98
C GLU A 177 -14.84 11.55 -10.86
N GLN A 178 -14.87 12.08 -9.64
CA GLN A 178 -14.65 13.50 -9.37
C GLN A 178 -13.27 13.96 -9.83
N TYR A 179 -12.19 13.29 -9.42
CA TYR A 179 -10.84 13.73 -9.77
C TYR A 179 -10.49 13.47 -11.23
N LEU A 180 -11.01 12.40 -11.83
CA LEU A 180 -10.88 12.19 -13.27
C LEU A 180 -11.57 13.30 -14.07
N ASN A 181 -12.74 13.79 -13.63
CA ASN A 181 -13.39 14.92 -14.28
C ASN A 181 -12.57 16.21 -14.22
N LEU A 182 -11.86 16.43 -13.09
CA LEU A 182 -11.01 17.61 -12.90
C LEU A 182 -9.76 17.55 -13.77
N GLU A 183 -9.14 16.38 -13.92
CA GLU A 183 -7.92 16.24 -14.72
C GLU A 183 -8.20 16.02 -16.22
N ASP A 184 -9.24 15.27 -16.58
CA ASP A 184 -9.62 15.01 -17.97
C ASP A 184 -11.11 14.65 -18.13
N SER A 185 -11.94 15.69 -18.25
CA SER A 185 -13.39 15.53 -18.48
C SER A 185 -13.73 14.83 -19.79
N ARG A 186 -12.86 14.88 -20.81
CA ARG A 186 -13.08 14.20 -22.09
C ARG A 186 -12.90 12.69 -21.96
N LEU A 187 -11.88 12.26 -21.23
CA LEU A 187 -11.67 10.84 -20.92
C LEU A 187 -12.83 10.29 -20.08
N LEU A 188 -13.29 11.04 -19.08
CA LEU A 188 -14.46 10.63 -18.30
C LEU A 188 -15.72 10.52 -19.18
N ALA A 189 -15.96 11.50 -20.06
CA ALA A 189 -17.09 11.47 -20.98
C ALA A 189 -17.06 10.23 -21.89
N HIS A 190 -15.88 9.85 -22.40
CA HIS A 190 -15.68 8.63 -23.19
C HIS A 190 -16.02 7.36 -22.39
N LEU A 191 -15.52 7.25 -21.16
CA LEU A 191 -15.82 6.10 -20.28
C LEU A 191 -17.32 6.00 -19.98
N LYS A 192 -18.01 7.14 -19.78
CA LYS A 192 -19.47 7.18 -19.60
C LYS A 192 -20.22 6.79 -20.87
N ALA A 193 -19.82 7.30 -22.03
CA ALA A 193 -20.42 6.96 -23.32
C ALA A 193 -20.31 5.46 -23.61
N CYS A 194 -19.18 4.83 -23.23
CA CYS A 194 -18.99 3.39 -23.35
C CYS A 194 -19.67 2.57 -22.25
N SER A 195 -20.35 3.19 -21.28
CA SER A 195 -20.86 2.52 -20.06
C SER A 195 -19.79 1.75 -19.27
N ALA A 196 -18.53 2.21 -19.34
CA ALA A 196 -17.39 1.54 -18.73
C ALA A 196 -17.22 1.87 -17.24
N MET A 197 -17.72 3.02 -16.77
CA MET A 197 -17.55 3.48 -15.38
C MET A 197 -18.05 2.49 -14.32
N SER A 198 -19.11 1.73 -14.59
CA SER A 198 -19.64 0.72 -13.67
C SER A 198 -18.89 -0.62 -13.74
N LYS A 199 -18.07 -0.84 -14.77
CA LYS A 199 -17.32 -2.09 -15.00
C LYS A 199 -15.82 -1.97 -14.71
N LEU A 200 -15.32 -0.78 -14.37
CA LEU A 200 -13.92 -0.60 -13.98
C LEU A 200 -13.53 -1.57 -12.85
N PRO A 201 -12.27 -2.03 -12.78
CA PRO A 201 -11.84 -3.06 -11.84
C PRO A 201 -11.64 -2.50 -10.41
N TYR A 202 -12.69 -1.93 -9.82
CA TYR A 202 -12.66 -1.33 -8.49
C TYR A 202 -12.28 -2.30 -7.38
N ASN A 203 -12.58 -3.59 -7.52
CA ASN A 203 -12.11 -4.60 -6.57
C ASN A 203 -10.58 -4.73 -6.59
N LEU A 204 -9.96 -4.70 -7.77
CA LEU A 204 -8.50 -4.73 -7.93
C LEU A 204 -7.86 -3.47 -7.35
N TRP A 205 -8.43 -2.30 -7.64
CA TRP A 205 -7.86 -1.03 -7.18
C TRP A 205 -8.12 -0.76 -5.70
N PHE A 206 -9.37 -0.88 -5.23
CA PHE A 206 -9.78 -0.35 -3.93
C PHE A 206 -9.91 -1.39 -2.83
N LYS A 207 -10.01 -2.68 -3.16
CA LYS A 207 -10.01 -3.76 -2.15
C LYS A 207 -8.66 -4.47 -2.07
N LYS A 208 -8.08 -4.82 -3.23
CA LYS A 208 -6.74 -5.42 -3.31
C LYS A 208 -5.62 -4.37 -3.27
N CYS A 209 -5.96 -3.07 -3.25
CA CYS A 209 -4.99 -1.97 -3.20
C CYS A 209 -3.91 -2.07 -4.28
N PHE A 210 -4.29 -2.49 -5.50
CA PHE A 210 -3.41 -2.78 -6.64
C PHE A 210 -2.47 -4.00 -6.51
N ALA A 211 -2.63 -4.84 -5.49
CA ALA A 211 -1.94 -6.13 -5.44
C ALA A 211 -2.28 -7.01 -6.65
N GLY A 212 -1.26 -7.47 -7.37
CA GLY A 212 -1.39 -8.19 -8.64
C GLY A 212 -1.69 -7.31 -9.85
N CYS A 213 -1.66 -5.98 -9.71
CA CYS A 213 -1.81 -5.02 -10.81
C CYS A 213 -0.52 -4.23 -11.08
N LEU A 214 0.13 -3.77 -10.01
CA LEU A 214 1.42 -3.07 -10.06
C LEU A 214 2.54 -3.98 -9.53
N PRO A 215 3.77 -3.86 -10.06
CA PRO A 215 4.94 -4.55 -9.51
C PRO A 215 5.20 -4.08 -8.08
N GLU A 216 5.68 -4.97 -7.23
CA GLU A 216 5.84 -4.75 -5.80
C GLU A 216 6.86 -3.64 -5.49
N SER A 217 7.86 -3.48 -6.35
CA SER A 217 8.84 -2.39 -6.31
C SER A 217 8.19 -0.99 -6.37
N SER A 218 7.16 -0.82 -7.20
CA SER A 218 6.36 0.40 -7.29
C SER A 218 5.26 0.44 -6.24
N LEU A 219 4.59 -0.69 -6.00
CA LEU A 219 3.42 -0.80 -5.13
C LEU A 219 3.73 -0.45 -3.67
N GLN A 220 4.89 -0.84 -3.15
CA GLN A 220 5.30 -0.50 -1.79
C GLN A 220 5.29 1.02 -1.52
N ARG A 221 5.56 1.86 -2.54
CA ARG A 221 5.53 3.33 -2.40
C ARG A 221 4.10 3.86 -2.28
N VAL A 222 3.12 3.17 -2.85
CA VAL A 222 1.68 3.44 -2.63
C VAL A 222 1.30 3.01 -1.22
N TRP A 223 1.74 1.83 -0.79
CA TRP A 223 1.43 1.29 0.53
C TRP A 223 2.09 2.07 1.67
N ASP A 224 3.25 2.70 1.45
CA ASP A 224 3.83 3.71 2.37
C ASP A 224 2.77 4.78 2.73
N LYS A 225 1.96 5.21 1.76
CA LYS A 225 0.93 6.25 1.94
C LYS A 225 -0.35 5.72 2.58
N VAL A 226 -0.74 4.49 2.24
CA VAL A 226 -1.91 3.83 2.83
C VAL A 226 -1.67 3.55 4.31
N ILE A 227 -0.54 2.92 4.64
CA ILE A 227 -0.16 2.57 6.01
C ILE A 227 -0.05 3.82 6.89
N SER A 228 0.54 4.89 6.36
CA SER A 228 0.66 6.18 7.05
C SER A 228 -0.62 7.01 7.13
N GLY A 229 -1.75 6.53 6.61
CA GLY A 229 -3.05 7.10 6.94
C GLY A 229 -3.95 7.49 5.78
N SER A 230 -3.50 7.44 4.52
CA SER A 230 -4.30 7.88 3.38
C SER A 230 -4.75 6.74 2.47
N CYS A 231 -6.03 6.35 2.51
CA CYS A 231 -6.61 5.48 1.48
C CYS A 231 -6.95 6.24 0.18
N LYS A 232 -6.96 7.58 0.20
CA LYS A 232 -7.27 8.42 -0.98
C LYS A 232 -6.18 8.33 -2.05
N ILE A 233 -4.92 8.07 -1.69
CA ILE A 233 -3.84 7.84 -2.67
C ILE A 233 -4.21 6.79 -3.72
N ILE A 234 -4.97 5.77 -3.33
CA ILE A 234 -5.40 4.68 -4.21
C ILE A 234 -6.27 5.21 -5.36
N VAL A 235 -7.05 6.27 -5.13
CA VAL A 235 -7.82 6.95 -6.17
C VAL A 235 -6.89 7.62 -7.18
N PHE A 236 -5.87 8.33 -6.71
CA PHE A 236 -4.95 9.06 -7.59
C PHE A 236 -4.08 8.12 -8.42
N VAL A 237 -3.73 6.94 -7.90
CA VAL A 237 -3.08 5.88 -8.70
C VAL A 237 -4.01 5.41 -9.82
N ALA A 238 -5.29 5.18 -9.54
CA ALA A 238 -6.25 4.78 -10.58
C ALA A 238 -6.48 5.90 -11.61
N VAL A 239 -6.60 7.16 -11.18
CA VAL A 239 -6.69 8.31 -12.09
C VAL A 239 -5.45 8.40 -12.97
N GLU A 240 -4.25 8.28 -12.41
CA GLU A 240 -3.01 8.38 -13.17
C GLU A 240 -2.83 7.21 -14.16
N ILE A 241 -3.28 6.00 -13.84
CA ILE A 241 -3.34 4.87 -14.78
C ILE A 241 -4.23 5.25 -15.97
N LEU A 242 -5.43 5.80 -15.71
CA LEU A 242 -6.36 6.22 -16.76
C LEU A 242 -5.77 7.33 -17.64
N LEU A 243 -5.10 8.32 -17.05
CA LEU A 243 -4.44 9.41 -17.77
C LEU A 243 -3.26 8.91 -18.61
N THR A 244 -2.41 8.06 -18.03
CA THR A 244 -1.24 7.48 -18.70
C THR A 244 -1.63 6.70 -19.95
N PHE A 245 -2.72 5.92 -19.86
CA PHE A 245 -3.20 5.10 -20.97
C PHE A 245 -4.37 5.73 -21.75
N LYS A 246 -4.60 7.04 -21.59
CA LYS A 246 -5.72 7.78 -22.21
C LYS A 246 -5.88 7.47 -23.70
N MET A 247 -4.80 7.58 -24.48
CA MET A 247 -4.84 7.38 -25.93
C MET A 247 -5.29 5.97 -26.29
N LYS A 248 -4.85 4.96 -25.52
CA LYS A 248 -5.25 3.57 -25.70
C LYS A 248 -6.71 3.37 -25.32
N ILE A 249 -7.15 3.95 -24.19
CA ILE A 249 -8.52 3.83 -23.68
C ILE A 249 -9.53 4.49 -24.63
N ILE A 250 -9.21 5.68 -25.16
CA ILE A 250 -10.07 6.39 -26.14
C ILE A 250 -10.25 5.58 -27.42
N ALA A 251 -9.25 4.79 -27.83
CA ALA A 251 -9.36 3.91 -28.99
C ALA A 251 -10.25 2.67 -28.75
N LEU A 252 -10.65 2.39 -27.49
CA LEU A 252 -11.52 1.27 -27.13
C LEU A 252 -12.96 1.75 -26.98
N ASN A 253 -13.89 1.10 -27.68
CA ASN A 253 -15.31 1.50 -27.72
C ASN A 253 -16.24 0.53 -26.96
N SER A 254 -15.70 -0.35 -26.13
CA SER A 254 -16.47 -1.34 -25.34
C SER A 254 -15.99 -1.35 -23.90
N ALA A 255 -16.94 -1.35 -22.97
CA ALA A 255 -16.66 -1.43 -21.53
C ALA A 255 -15.85 -2.68 -21.16
N GLU A 256 -16.14 -3.82 -21.79
CA GLU A 256 -15.44 -5.09 -21.56
C GLU A 256 -13.96 -4.98 -21.97
N LYS A 257 -13.70 -4.44 -23.17
CA LYS A 257 -12.32 -4.26 -23.67
C LYS A 257 -11.52 -3.28 -22.81
N ILE A 258 -12.16 -2.21 -22.35
CA ILE A 258 -11.54 -1.24 -21.43
C ILE A 258 -11.21 -1.91 -20.10
N THR A 259 -12.15 -2.68 -19.54
CA THR A 259 -11.95 -3.39 -18.27
C THR A 259 -10.82 -4.41 -18.37
N GLN A 260 -10.84 -5.26 -19.39
CA GLN A 260 -9.81 -6.28 -19.62
C GLN A 260 -8.42 -5.68 -19.78
N PHE A 261 -8.31 -4.53 -20.46
CA PHE A 261 -7.06 -3.79 -20.57
C PHE A 261 -6.58 -3.27 -19.21
N LEU A 262 -7.48 -2.68 -18.41
CA LEU A 262 -7.14 -2.11 -17.10
C LEU A 262 -6.84 -3.16 -16.03
N GLU A 263 -7.30 -4.39 -16.21
CA GLU A 263 -6.91 -5.55 -15.39
C GLU A 263 -5.50 -6.05 -15.73
N ASN A 264 -4.96 -5.72 -16.92
CA ASN A 264 -3.69 -6.22 -17.43
C ASN A 264 -2.86 -5.08 -18.06
N ILE A 265 -2.61 -4.03 -17.29
CA ILE A 265 -1.87 -2.87 -17.78
C ILE A 265 -0.40 -3.20 -18.08
N PRO A 266 0.25 -2.52 -19.04
CA PRO A 266 1.69 -2.61 -19.25
C PRO A 266 2.49 -2.28 -17.98
N GLN A 267 3.57 -3.02 -17.73
CA GLN A 267 4.35 -2.97 -16.50
C GLN A 267 5.63 -2.10 -16.60
N ASP A 268 5.92 -1.55 -17.78
CA ASP A 268 7.15 -0.81 -18.09
C ASP A 268 7.20 0.61 -17.50
N ASN A 269 6.04 1.23 -17.24
CA ASN A 269 5.95 2.63 -16.79
C ASN A 269 5.37 2.81 -15.39
N THR A 270 5.25 1.74 -14.59
CA THR A 270 4.56 1.78 -13.30
C THR A 270 5.22 2.70 -12.28
N ASP A 271 6.54 2.84 -12.32
CA ASP A 271 7.24 3.75 -11.42
C ASP A 271 6.92 5.22 -11.69
N ALA A 272 6.79 5.59 -12.96
CA ALA A 272 6.39 6.93 -13.37
C ALA A 272 4.93 7.20 -13.00
N ILE A 273 4.05 6.20 -13.20
CA ILE A 273 2.63 6.28 -12.78
C ILE A 273 2.54 6.54 -11.28
N VAL A 274 3.23 5.76 -10.44
CA VAL A 274 3.16 5.93 -8.99
C VAL A 274 3.71 7.30 -8.55
N SER A 275 4.81 7.77 -9.14
CA SER A 275 5.35 9.10 -8.81
C SER A 275 4.37 10.22 -9.16
N LYS A 276 3.81 10.22 -10.39
CA LYS A 276 2.82 11.22 -10.80
C LYS A 276 1.53 11.13 -9.99
N ALA A 277 1.09 9.93 -9.61
CA ALA A 277 -0.07 9.74 -8.76
C ALA A 277 0.13 10.35 -7.36
N ILE A 278 1.33 10.25 -6.79
CA ILE A 278 1.67 10.88 -5.51
C ILE A 278 1.66 12.41 -5.67
N ASP A 279 2.26 12.94 -6.74
CA ASP A 279 2.25 14.38 -7.01
C ASP A 279 0.82 14.92 -7.20
N LEU A 280 -0.02 14.17 -7.93
CA LEU A 280 -1.42 14.48 -8.16
C LEU A 280 -2.23 14.44 -6.86
N TRP A 281 -1.95 13.45 -5.99
CA TRP A 281 -2.55 13.38 -4.66
C TRP A 281 -2.16 14.60 -3.81
N HIS A 282 -0.89 14.99 -3.78
CA HIS A 282 -0.41 16.17 -3.06
C HIS A 282 -1.01 17.47 -3.61
N LYS A 283 -1.14 17.60 -4.94
CA LYS A 283 -1.79 18.74 -5.60
C LYS A 283 -3.23 18.95 -5.10
N HIS A 284 -4.00 17.86 -4.95
CA HIS A 284 -5.43 17.94 -4.64
C HIS A 284 -5.78 17.83 -3.16
N CYS A 285 -4.94 17.19 -2.35
CA CYS A 285 -5.19 16.97 -0.92
C CYS A 285 -4.26 17.80 -0.02
N GLY A 286 -3.28 18.50 -0.59
CA GLY A 286 -2.22 19.19 0.15
C GLY A 286 -1.09 18.24 0.58
N THR A 287 0.10 18.81 0.79
CA THR A 287 1.22 18.09 1.40
C THR A 287 1.22 18.39 2.91
N PRO A 288 1.18 17.38 3.79
CA PRO A 288 1.41 17.58 5.22
C PRO A 288 2.74 18.30 5.46
N VAL A 289 2.72 19.37 6.26
CA VAL A 289 3.93 20.11 6.60
C VAL A 289 4.75 19.27 7.57
N HIS A 290 5.97 18.88 7.17
CA HIS A 290 6.90 18.23 8.08
C HIS A 290 7.56 19.32 8.93
N SER A 291 7.11 19.46 10.17
CA SER A 291 7.80 20.24 11.20
C SER A 291 9.06 19.45 11.57
N VAL A 292 10.23 20.02 11.29
CA VAL A 292 11.53 19.48 11.76
C VAL A 292 11.62 19.70 13.26
#